data_AF-A0A8T0D3M1-F1
#
_entry.id   AF-A0A8T0D3M1-F1
#
_cell.length_a   1.000
_cell.length_b   1.000
_cell.length_c   1.000
_cell.angle_alpha   90.00
_cell.angle_beta   90.00
_cell.angle_gamma   90.00
#
_symmetry.space_group_name_H-M   'P 1'
#
loop_
_entity.id
_entity.type
_entity.pdbx_description
1 polymer ?
#
loop_
_entity_poly.entity_id
_entity_poly.type
_entity_poly.pdbx_seq_one_letter_code
_entity_poly.pdbx_strand_id
1 'polypeptide(L)'
;MPVEHLSTTCDSIARSSYPDGKKQLESVQHLIEFYTSHSGPSGCELSRPFTVEMLSEIDIDELELIRDDIKVITKLGEGEFGEVFKAIWRGELLIAVKKPRQKLDFLGLRREANALHKLRHKHIVQLLGICTQPRDEPFLIILEYMAKGDLLRWLKNESRRLSIRKHISILAQIADAMQYLEANNVIHRDLRCVNVLVDEDETIKLSDFGLARPLEDQKVYRSG
;
A
#
# COMPACT_ATOMS: atom_id res chain seq x y z
N MET A 1 11.53 26.25 -12.41
CA MET A 1 12.86 26.78 -12.00
C MET A 1 13.85 25.63 -12.02
N PRO A 2 15.10 25.82 -12.45
CA PRO A 2 16.10 24.76 -12.44
C PRO A 2 16.38 24.31 -10.99
N VAL A 3 16.39 23.00 -10.77
CA VAL A 3 16.73 22.41 -9.47
C VAL A 3 18.22 22.13 -9.47
N GLU A 4 18.94 22.69 -8.52
CA GLU A 4 20.36 22.40 -8.33
C GLU A 4 20.54 21.23 -7.37
N HIS A 5 21.33 20.24 -7.80
CA HIS A 5 21.64 19.06 -6.99
C HIS A 5 23.02 19.21 -6.36
N LEU A 6 23.07 19.35 -5.04
CA LEU A 6 24.31 19.27 -4.27
C LEU A 6 24.52 17.81 -3.82
N SER A 7 25.59 17.17 -4.30
CA SER A 7 25.93 15.81 -3.90
C SER A 7 26.68 15.82 -2.56
N THR A 8 26.07 15.25 -1.51
CA THR A 8 26.75 14.97 -0.24
C THR A 8 27.05 13.47 -0.15
N THR A 9 28.32 13.08 -0.17
CA THR A 9 28.76 11.73 0.22
C THR A 9 29.03 11.68 1.73
N CYS A 10 28.89 10.52 2.37
CA CYS A 10 29.17 10.36 3.81
C CYS A 10 30.61 10.80 4.16
N ASP A 11 31.57 10.52 3.26
CA ASP A 11 32.96 10.98 3.39
C ASP A 11 33.15 12.50 3.18
N SER A 12 32.26 13.14 2.41
CA SER A 12 32.32 14.58 2.16
C SER A 12 31.77 15.42 3.32
N ILE A 13 30.83 14.89 4.10
CA ILE A 13 30.29 15.58 5.30
C ILE A 13 31.37 15.65 6.39
N ALA A 14 32.18 14.59 6.53
CA ALA A 14 33.33 14.57 7.43
C ALA A 14 34.48 15.50 7.01
N ARG A 15 34.54 15.92 5.73
CA ARG A 15 35.61 16.78 5.19
C ARG A 15 35.16 18.20 4.84
N SER A 16 33.86 18.46 4.77
CA SER A 16 33.32 19.80 4.52
C SER A 16 33.52 20.66 5.76
N SER A 17 34.41 21.63 5.65
CA SER A 17 34.65 22.66 6.66
C SER A 17 33.72 23.85 6.41
N TYR A 18 33.38 24.60 7.46
CA TYR A 18 32.80 25.93 7.30
C TYR A 18 33.67 26.78 6.35
N PRO A 19 33.12 27.77 5.62
CA PRO A 19 33.91 28.72 4.82
C PRO A 19 35.00 29.45 5.62
N ASP A 20 34.88 29.48 6.96
CA ASP A 20 35.83 30.08 7.91
C ASP A 20 36.74 29.03 8.62
N GLY A 21 36.76 27.78 8.12
CA GLY A 21 37.74 26.75 8.50
C GLY A 21 37.68 26.21 9.94
N LYS A 22 36.64 26.51 10.74
CA LYS A 22 36.67 26.26 12.20
C LYS A 22 35.83 25.12 12.79
N LYS A 23 35.00 24.38 12.05
CA LYS A 23 34.33 23.15 12.56
C LYS A 23 34.03 22.14 11.44
N GLN A 24 33.91 20.86 11.78
CA GLN A 24 33.38 19.81 10.88
C GLN A 24 31.85 19.75 11.03
N LEU A 25 31.14 19.43 9.95
CA LEU A 25 29.69 19.21 10.00
C LEU A 25 29.43 17.78 10.47
N GLU A 26 28.84 17.61 11.66
CA GLU A 26 28.69 16.31 12.31
C GLU A 26 27.40 15.56 11.92
N SER A 27 26.44 16.24 11.29
CA SER A 27 25.16 15.64 10.88
C SER A 27 24.49 16.41 9.74
N VAL A 28 23.57 15.74 9.04
CA VAL A 28 22.71 16.35 8.00
C VAL A 28 21.86 17.48 8.60
N GLN A 29 21.44 17.35 9.86
CA GLN A 29 20.65 18.37 10.56
C GLN A 29 21.43 19.69 10.72
N HIS A 30 22.70 19.61 11.12
CA HIS A 30 23.56 20.79 11.21
C HIS A 30 23.79 21.45 9.84
N LEU A 31 23.86 20.67 8.78
CA LEU A 31 24.02 21.17 7.41
C LEU A 31 22.76 21.93 6.94
N ILE A 32 21.57 21.43 7.28
CA ILE A 32 20.29 22.12 7.02
C ILE A 32 20.24 23.45 7.77
N GLU A 33 20.54 23.45 9.07
CA GLU A 33 20.53 24.67 9.91
C GLU A 33 21.53 25.72 9.42
N PHE A 34 22.72 25.30 9.01
CA PHE A 34 23.74 26.19 8.48
C PHE A 34 23.29 26.90 7.21
N TYR A 35 22.82 26.15 6.20
CA TYR A 35 22.39 26.74 4.93
C TYR A 35 21.00 27.38 4.97
N THR A 36 20.26 27.26 6.08
CA THR A 36 19.06 28.08 6.34
C THR A 36 19.42 29.51 6.75
N SER A 37 20.63 29.73 7.27
CA SER A 37 21.11 31.03 7.76
C SER A 37 22.26 31.62 6.94
N HIS A 38 22.78 30.86 5.98
CA HIS A 38 23.92 31.25 5.14
C HIS A 38 23.65 30.84 3.70
N SER A 39 24.00 31.72 2.76
CA SER A 39 23.84 31.45 1.34
C SER A 39 24.73 30.30 0.88
N GLY A 40 24.16 29.36 0.14
CA GLY A 40 24.86 28.24 -0.48
C GLY A 40 25.81 28.67 -1.61
N PRO A 41 26.49 27.72 -2.26
CA PRO A 41 27.44 27.99 -3.36
C PRO A 41 26.86 28.82 -4.51
N SER A 42 25.55 28.78 -4.68
CA SER A 42 24.80 29.48 -5.72
C SER A 42 24.21 30.82 -5.27
N GLY A 43 24.55 31.28 -4.06
CA GLY A 43 24.08 32.55 -3.49
C GLY A 43 22.65 32.51 -2.94
N CYS A 44 22.03 31.34 -2.86
CA CYS A 44 20.67 31.14 -2.34
C CYS A 44 20.69 30.44 -0.98
N GLU A 45 19.79 30.83 -0.08
CA GLU A 45 19.58 30.17 1.22
C GLU A 45 18.54 29.06 1.11
N LEU A 46 18.68 28.02 1.93
CA LEU A 46 17.61 27.06 2.13
C LEU A 46 16.44 27.80 2.76
N SER A 47 15.34 27.85 2.03
CA SER A 47 14.10 28.41 2.54
C SER A 47 13.26 27.31 3.21
N ARG A 48 11.94 27.33 3.04
CA ARG A 48 11.10 26.25 3.56
C ARG A 48 11.47 24.92 2.90
N PRO A 49 11.54 23.81 3.67
CA PRO A 49 11.73 22.50 3.08
C PRO A 49 10.61 22.24 2.08
N PHE A 50 10.99 21.75 0.90
CA PHE A 50 10.01 21.25 -0.05
C PHE A 50 9.41 19.98 0.54
N THR A 51 8.21 20.11 1.11
CA THR A 51 7.37 18.97 1.42
C THR A 51 6.91 18.39 0.09
N VAL A 52 7.30 17.15 -0.20
CA VAL A 52 6.59 16.34 -1.19
C VAL A 52 5.11 16.46 -0.83
N GLU A 53 4.28 16.90 -1.76
CA GLU A 53 2.82 16.91 -1.58
C GLU A 53 2.40 15.45 -1.40
N MET A 54 2.41 15.03 -0.13
CA MET A 54 1.91 13.74 0.30
C MET A 54 0.42 13.79 0.00
N LEU A 55 0.03 13.17 -1.12
CA LEU A 55 -1.35 12.93 -1.53
C LEU A 55 -2.19 12.72 -0.28
N SER A 56 -3.07 13.68 0.01
CA SER A 56 -3.75 13.90 1.29
C SER A 56 -3.98 12.59 2.04
N GLU A 57 -3.43 12.46 3.25
CA GLU A 57 -3.74 11.32 4.12
C GLU A 57 -5.27 11.18 4.18
N ILE A 58 -5.79 9.98 3.92
CA ILE A 58 -7.23 9.74 4.05
C ILE A 58 -7.59 9.89 5.52
N ASP A 59 -8.72 10.55 5.77
CA ASP A 59 -9.30 10.56 7.08
C ASP A 59 -9.87 9.16 7.36
N ILE A 60 -9.21 8.43 8.25
CA ILE A 60 -9.66 7.10 8.67
C ILE A 60 -11.08 7.16 9.23
N ASP A 61 -11.45 8.28 9.84
CA ASP A 61 -12.77 8.42 10.46
C ASP A 61 -13.88 8.33 9.40
N GLU A 62 -13.60 8.68 8.12
CA GLU A 62 -14.52 8.48 7.00
C GLU A 62 -14.65 7.00 6.57
N LEU A 63 -13.66 6.16 6.90
CA LEU A 63 -13.63 4.72 6.59
C LEU A 63 -14.10 3.85 7.76
N GLU A 64 -14.33 4.43 8.93
CA GLU A 64 -14.73 3.69 10.13
C GLU A 64 -16.15 3.13 9.97
N LEU A 65 -16.28 1.80 10.08
CA LEU A 65 -17.55 1.09 10.10
C LEU A 65 -17.87 0.62 11.51
N ILE A 66 -19.16 0.68 11.86
CA ILE A 66 -19.66 0.17 13.14
C ILE A 66 -19.53 -1.36 13.13
N ARG A 67 -18.72 -1.90 14.04
CA ARG A 67 -18.49 -3.34 14.16
C ARG A 67 -19.79 -4.14 14.37
N ASP A 68 -20.72 -3.61 15.16
CA ASP A 68 -21.99 -4.29 15.47
C ASP A 68 -22.90 -4.44 14.24
N ASP A 69 -22.69 -3.64 13.19
CA ASP A 69 -23.39 -3.79 11.90
C ASP A 69 -22.86 -4.99 11.09
N ILE A 70 -21.75 -5.61 11.50
CA ILE A 70 -21.07 -6.70 10.78
C ILE A 70 -21.40 -8.04 11.42
N LYS A 71 -22.10 -8.89 10.67
CA LYS A 71 -22.45 -10.24 11.09
C LYS A 71 -21.58 -11.26 10.37
N VAL A 72 -20.61 -11.83 11.08
CA VAL A 72 -19.74 -12.88 10.56
C VAL A 72 -20.55 -14.15 10.26
N ILE A 73 -20.33 -14.72 9.07
CA ILE A 73 -21.01 -15.93 8.59
C ILE A 73 -20.07 -17.14 8.69
N THR A 74 -18.90 -17.08 8.05
CA THR A 74 -17.97 -18.23 7.97
C THR A 74 -16.54 -17.76 7.76
N LYS A 75 -15.57 -18.54 8.22
CA LYS A 75 -14.15 -18.36 7.87
C LYS A 75 -13.94 -18.76 6.41
N LEU A 76 -13.29 -17.90 5.64
CA LEU A 76 -12.92 -18.11 4.23
C LEU A 76 -11.50 -18.67 4.11
N GLY A 77 -10.60 -18.21 4.97
CA GLY A 77 -9.21 -18.64 4.95
C GLY A 77 -8.38 -18.08 6.10
N GLU A 78 -7.15 -18.56 6.17
CA GLU A 78 -6.10 -18.07 7.05
C GLU A 78 -4.78 -18.13 6.31
N GLY A 79 -3.97 -17.10 6.46
CA GLY A 79 -2.65 -17.02 5.85
C GLY A 79 -1.66 -16.21 6.68
N GLU A 80 -0.58 -15.80 6.03
CA GLU A 80 0.46 -14.96 6.63
C GLU A 80 -0.11 -13.64 7.15
N PHE A 81 -1.04 -13.05 6.40
CA PHE A 81 -1.63 -11.74 6.69
C PHE A 81 -2.83 -11.78 7.65
N GLY A 82 -3.19 -12.95 8.17
CA GLY A 82 -4.27 -13.12 9.15
C GLY A 82 -5.42 -13.99 8.66
N GLU A 83 -6.54 -13.84 9.35
CA GLU A 83 -7.76 -14.61 9.11
C GLU A 83 -8.73 -13.79 8.27
N VAL A 84 -9.40 -14.44 7.32
CA VAL A 84 -10.41 -13.78 6.48
C VAL A 84 -11.74 -14.49 6.65
N PHE A 85 -12.80 -13.71 6.87
CA PHE A 85 -14.16 -14.20 7.10
C PHE A 85 -15.12 -13.60 6.08
N LYS A 86 -16.14 -14.36 5.71
CA LYS A 86 -17.33 -13.86 5.03
C LYS A 86 -18.26 -13.29 6.08
N ALA A 87 -18.80 -12.10 5.84
CA ALA A 87 -19.78 -11.47 6.71
C ALA A 87 -20.84 -10.74 5.89
N ILE A 88 -21.92 -10.32 6.56
CA ILE A 88 -22.91 -9.39 6.03
C ILE A 88 -22.80 -8.08 6.81
N TRP A 89 -22.70 -6.96 6.10
CA TRP A 89 -22.76 -5.62 6.66
C TRP A 89 -24.18 -5.04 6.51
N ARG A 90 -24.74 -4.51 7.61
CA ARG A 90 -26.09 -3.91 7.70
C ARG A 90 -27.24 -4.81 7.22
N GLY A 91 -27.03 -6.13 7.20
CA GLY A 91 -28.04 -7.08 6.74
C GLY A 91 -28.17 -7.20 5.22
N GLU A 92 -27.41 -6.44 4.43
CA GLU A 92 -27.62 -6.33 2.99
C GLU A 92 -26.38 -6.71 2.17
N LEU A 93 -25.21 -6.19 2.54
CA LEU A 93 -24.01 -6.32 1.71
C LEU A 93 -23.12 -7.47 2.18
N LEU A 94 -22.81 -8.41 1.28
CA LEU A 94 -21.77 -9.41 1.52
C LEU A 94 -20.39 -8.78 1.46
N ILE A 95 -19.58 -9.02 2.49
CA ILE A 95 -18.24 -8.44 2.65
C ILE A 95 -17.23 -9.51 3.08
N ALA A 96 -15.96 -9.23 2.83
CA ALA A 96 -14.83 -9.96 3.39
C ALA A 96 -14.22 -9.17 4.55
N VAL A 97 -14.08 -9.81 5.70
CA VAL A 97 -13.51 -9.23 6.92
C VAL A 97 -12.14 -9.85 7.13
N LYS A 98 -11.07 -9.06 6.96
CA LYS A 98 -9.70 -9.47 7.27
C LYS A 98 -9.36 -9.03 8.68
N LYS A 99 -8.99 -10.00 9.51
CA LYS A 99 -8.45 -9.82 10.86
C LYS A 99 -6.93 -10.06 10.80
N PRO A 100 -6.10 -9.02 10.91
CA PRO A 100 -4.64 -9.15 10.87
C PRO A 100 -4.11 -10.12 11.94
N ARG A 101 -3.09 -10.92 11.59
CA ARG A 101 -2.50 -11.93 12.49
C ARG A 101 -1.79 -11.30 13.68
N GLN A 102 -1.03 -10.25 13.44
CA GLN A 102 -0.36 -9.47 14.47
C GLN A 102 -1.27 -8.31 14.87
N LYS A 103 -1.21 -7.89 16.14
CA LYS A 103 -1.82 -6.62 16.55
C LYS A 103 -1.12 -5.51 15.76
N LEU A 104 -1.76 -5.09 14.67
CA LEU A 104 -1.40 -3.84 14.01
C LEU A 104 -1.61 -2.72 15.02
N ASP A 105 -0.62 -1.85 15.15
CA ASP A 105 -0.86 -0.56 15.77
C ASP A 105 -1.72 0.29 14.81
N PHE A 106 -2.26 1.38 15.33
CA PHE A 106 -3.12 2.26 14.54
C PHE A 106 -2.39 2.82 13.32
N LEU A 107 -1.08 3.05 13.43
CA LEU A 107 -0.24 3.52 12.33
C LEU A 107 -0.09 2.48 11.21
N GLY A 108 0.11 1.21 11.55
CA GLY A 108 0.17 0.09 10.61
C GLY A 108 -1.16 -0.10 9.88
N LEU A 109 -2.27 -0.10 10.62
CA LEU A 109 -3.61 -0.14 10.02
C LEU A 109 -3.82 1.02 9.05
N ARG A 110 -3.49 2.24 9.48
CA ARG A 110 -3.61 3.46 8.66
C ARG A 110 -2.84 3.34 7.35
N ARG A 111 -1.62 2.81 7.41
CA ARG A 111 -0.80 2.59 6.21
C ARG A 111 -1.43 1.58 5.26
N GLU A 112 -1.90 0.44 5.77
CA GLU A 112 -2.55 -0.59 4.95
C GLU A 112 -3.86 -0.08 4.34
N ALA A 113 -4.72 0.57 5.14
CA ALA A 113 -5.96 1.18 4.69
C ALA A 113 -5.72 2.27 3.64
N ASN A 114 -4.75 3.17 3.86
CA ASN A 114 -4.42 4.21 2.90
C ASN A 114 -3.91 3.66 1.57
N ALA A 115 -3.07 2.61 1.62
CA ALA A 115 -2.57 1.97 0.42
C ALA A 115 -3.73 1.35 -0.39
N LEU A 116 -4.62 0.60 0.27
CA LEU A 116 -5.74 -0.04 -0.39
C LEU A 116 -6.79 0.95 -0.90
N HIS A 117 -7.08 2.01 -0.13
CA HIS A 117 -8.09 3.00 -0.51
C HIS A 117 -7.71 3.80 -1.77
N LYS A 118 -6.41 4.12 -1.92
CA LYS A 118 -5.89 4.85 -3.09
C LYS A 118 -5.95 4.03 -4.36
N LEU A 119 -5.92 2.70 -4.26
CA LEU A 119 -5.99 1.80 -5.40
C LEU A 119 -7.44 1.56 -5.81
N ARG A 120 -7.93 2.37 -6.76
CA ARG A 120 -9.28 2.24 -7.31
C ARG A 120 -9.22 1.74 -8.75
N HIS A 121 -9.42 0.44 -8.92
CA HIS A 121 -9.43 -0.20 -10.23
C HIS A 121 -10.39 -1.39 -10.24
N LYS A 122 -11.10 -1.60 -11.35
CA LYS A 122 -12.07 -2.72 -11.51
C LYS A 122 -11.47 -4.12 -11.31
N HIS A 123 -10.15 -4.26 -11.45
CA HIS A 123 -9.42 -5.51 -11.26
C HIS A 123 -8.51 -5.49 -10.01
N ILE A 124 -8.82 -4.65 -9.02
CA ILE A 124 -8.19 -4.62 -7.70
C ILE A 124 -9.29 -4.71 -6.65
N VAL A 125 -9.10 -5.53 -5.62
CA VAL A 125 -10.05 -5.68 -4.52
C VAL A 125 -10.15 -4.37 -3.74
N GLN A 126 -11.38 -3.85 -3.64
CA GLN A 126 -11.68 -2.57 -3.04
C GLN A 126 -11.77 -2.68 -1.51
N LEU A 127 -11.12 -1.73 -0.83
CA LEU A 127 -11.38 -1.42 0.58
C LEU A 127 -12.72 -0.71 0.71
N LEU A 128 -13.60 -1.26 1.55
CA LEU A 128 -14.91 -0.69 1.89
C LEU A 128 -14.87 0.11 3.20
N GLY A 129 -14.00 -0.28 4.13
CA GLY A 129 -13.82 0.41 5.40
C GLY A 129 -12.95 -0.35 6.38
N ILE A 130 -12.87 0.14 7.61
CA ILE A 130 -12.14 -0.49 8.71
C ILE A 130 -12.97 -0.42 10.01
N CYS A 131 -12.65 -1.27 10.98
CA CYS A 131 -13.21 -1.16 12.32
C CYS A 131 -12.07 -1.04 13.32
N THR A 132 -11.96 0.10 13.99
CA THR A 132 -10.96 0.38 15.03
C THR A 132 -11.52 0.33 16.45
N GLN A 133 -12.84 0.30 16.59
CA GLN A 133 -13.54 0.21 17.87
C GLN A 133 -14.27 -1.14 18.08
N PRO A 134 -14.43 -1.57 19.35
CA PRO A 134 -13.80 -0.98 20.55
C PRO A 134 -12.30 -1.31 20.64
N ARG A 135 -11.53 -0.48 21.37
CA ARG A 135 -10.04 -0.54 21.41
C ARG A 135 -9.47 -1.82 22.03
N ASP A 136 -10.25 -2.54 22.82
CA ASP A 136 -9.90 -3.81 23.45
C ASP A 136 -10.02 -5.00 22.49
N GLU A 137 -10.65 -4.81 21.34
CA GLU A 137 -10.77 -5.79 20.28
C GLU A 137 -9.80 -5.52 19.11
N PRO A 138 -9.45 -6.54 18.30
CA PRO A 138 -8.53 -6.38 17.17
C PRO A 138 -9.13 -5.52 16.07
N PHE A 139 -8.30 -4.79 15.32
CA PHE A 139 -8.76 -4.05 14.15
C PHE A 139 -9.24 -4.99 13.03
N LEU A 140 -10.23 -4.54 12.26
CA LEU A 140 -10.75 -5.25 11.10
C LEU A 140 -10.57 -4.40 9.84
N ILE A 141 -10.22 -5.06 8.74
CA ILE A 141 -10.18 -4.46 7.41
C ILE A 141 -11.33 -5.05 6.60
N ILE A 142 -12.19 -4.20 6.07
CA ILE A 142 -13.42 -4.58 5.38
C ILE A 142 -13.22 -4.40 3.88
N LEU A 143 -13.30 -5.50 3.16
CA LEU A 143 -13.08 -5.59 1.72
C LEU A 143 -14.36 -6.06 1.03
N GLU A 144 -14.46 -5.81 -0.27
CA GLU A 144 -15.49 -6.45 -1.08
C GLU A 144 -15.33 -7.98 -1.05
N TYR A 145 -16.46 -8.68 -1.07
CA TYR A 145 -16.49 -10.13 -1.09
C TYR A 145 -16.37 -10.68 -2.50
N MET A 146 -15.47 -11.64 -2.70
CA MET A 146 -15.23 -12.29 -3.99
C MET A 146 -15.84 -13.70 -3.98
N ALA A 147 -16.97 -13.88 -4.65
CA ALA A 147 -17.85 -15.02 -4.44
C ALA A 147 -17.24 -16.40 -4.78
N LYS A 148 -16.33 -16.46 -5.76
CA LYS A 148 -15.71 -17.72 -6.23
C LYS A 148 -14.34 -17.99 -5.61
N GLY A 149 -13.88 -17.14 -4.69
CA GLY A 149 -12.64 -17.33 -3.94
C GLY A 149 -11.38 -17.12 -4.81
N ASP A 150 -10.28 -17.79 -4.43
CA ASP A 150 -9.00 -17.63 -5.12
C ASP A 150 -8.94 -18.34 -6.48
N LEU A 151 -8.22 -17.73 -7.41
CA LEU A 151 -8.09 -18.18 -8.79
C LEU A 151 -7.46 -19.57 -8.87
N LEU A 152 -6.54 -19.93 -7.97
CA LEU A 152 -5.94 -21.26 -7.96
C LEU A 152 -6.97 -22.35 -7.69
N ARG A 153 -7.80 -22.19 -6.65
CA ARG A 153 -8.88 -23.14 -6.33
C ARG A 153 -9.95 -23.15 -7.41
N TRP A 154 -10.33 -21.98 -7.91
CA TRP A 154 -11.32 -21.85 -8.98
C TRP A 154 -10.85 -22.56 -10.25
N LEU A 155 -9.62 -22.32 -10.70
CA LEU A 155 -9.04 -23.00 -11.86
C LEU A 155 -8.97 -24.51 -11.66
N LYS A 156 -8.62 -25.01 -10.47
CA LYS A 156 -8.58 -26.47 -10.22
C LYS A 156 -9.95 -27.12 -10.39
N ASN A 157 -10.99 -26.48 -9.87
CA ASN A 157 -12.36 -26.98 -9.96
C ASN A 157 -12.91 -26.91 -11.40
N GLU A 158 -12.55 -25.87 -12.15
CA GLU A 158 -13.06 -25.62 -13.50
C GLU A 158 -12.13 -26.07 -14.64
N SER A 159 -10.92 -26.56 -14.33
CA SER A 159 -9.80 -26.82 -15.27
C SER A 159 -10.15 -27.70 -16.48
N ARG A 160 -11.16 -28.57 -16.36
CA ARG A 160 -11.62 -29.42 -17.46
C ARG A 160 -12.60 -28.75 -18.42
N ARG A 161 -12.98 -27.48 -18.17
CA ARG A 161 -14.04 -26.76 -18.89
C ARG A 161 -13.63 -25.43 -19.49
N LEU A 162 -12.49 -24.86 -19.11
CA LEU A 162 -12.11 -23.51 -19.56
C LEU A 162 -11.50 -23.53 -20.97
N SER A 163 -12.11 -22.76 -21.86
CA SER A 163 -11.55 -22.53 -23.20
C SER A 163 -10.27 -21.68 -23.14
N ILE A 164 -9.44 -21.77 -24.18
CA ILE A 164 -8.27 -20.88 -24.33
C ILE A 164 -8.66 -19.39 -24.27
N ARG A 165 -9.83 -19.04 -24.81
CA ARG A 165 -10.35 -17.66 -24.77
C ARG A 165 -10.57 -17.18 -23.33
N LYS A 166 -11.05 -18.05 -22.44
CA LYS A 166 -11.24 -17.71 -21.03
C LYS A 166 -9.90 -17.48 -20.32
N HIS A 167 -8.89 -18.32 -20.59
CA HIS A 167 -7.55 -18.10 -20.06
C HIS A 167 -6.96 -16.75 -20.50
N ILE A 168 -7.09 -16.41 -21.79
CA ILE A 168 -6.65 -15.11 -22.31
C ILE A 168 -7.40 -13.96 -21.62
N SER A 169 -8.71 -14.09 -21.42
CA SER A 169 -9.51 -13.09 -20.69
C SER A 169 -9.05 -12.89 -19.25
N ILE A 170 -8.73 -13.96 -18.52
CA ILE A 170 -8.20 -13.88 -17.15
C ILE A 170 -6.86 -13.15 -17.13
N LEU A 171 -5.94 -13.54 -18.02
CA LEU A 171 -4.62 -12.91 -18.13
C LEU A 171 -4.72 -11.44 -18.50
N ALA A 172 -5.64 -11.07 -19.39
CA ALA A 172 -5.87 -9.68 -19.78
C ALA A 172 -6.35 -8.83 -18.58
N GLN A 173 -7.26 -9.34 -17.75
CA GLN A 173 -7.73 -8.64 -16.55
C GLN A 173 -6.62 -8.46 -15.51
N ILE A 174 -5.78 -9.48 -15.31
CA ILE A 174 -4.60 -9.38 -14.43
C ILE A 174 -3.61 -8.36 -14.97
N ALA A 175 -3.33 -8.37 -16.27
CA ALA A 175 -2.42 -7.42 -16.90
C ALA A 175 -2.92 -5.98 -16.79
N ASP A 176 -4.23 -5.75 -16.96
CA ASP A 176 -4.88 -4.45 -16.78
C ASP A 176 -4.70 -3.92 -15.35
N ALA A 177 -4.90 -4.78 -14.34
CA ALA A 177 -4.61 -4.42 -12.95
C ALA A 177 -3.12 -4.08 -12.71
N MET A 178 -2.21 -4.88 -13.26
CA MET A 178 -0.77 -4.67 -13.09
C MET A 178 -0.29 -3.38 -13.78
N GLN A 179 -0.84 -3.05 -14.95
CA GLN A 179 -0.58 -1.79 -15.62
C GLN A 179 -1.04 -0.61 -14.76
N TYR A 180 -2.22 -0.71 -14.13
CA TYR A 180 -2.70 0.31 -13.21
C TYR A 180 -1.76 0.48 -12.00
N LEU A 181 -1.29 -0.62 -11.42
CA LEU A 181 -0.33 -0.57 -10.30
C LEU A 181 0.99 0.11 -10.70
N GLU A 182 1.53 -0.23 -11.87
CA GLU A 182 2.73 0.39 -12.42
C GLU A 182 2.54 1.90 -12.60
N ALA A 183 1.43 2.33 -13.20
CA ALA A 183 1.11 3.75 -13.40
C ALA A 183 0.97 4.52 -12.07
N ASN A 184 0.62 3.85 -10.98
CA ASN A 184 0.52 4.43 -9.63
C ASN A 184 1.78 4.21 -8.78
N ASN A 185 2.89 3.76 -9.40
CA ASN A 185 4.16 3.47 -8.74
C ASN A 185 4.05 2.47 -7.58
N VAL A 186 3.14 1.49 -7.68
CA VAL A 186 2.91 0.46 -6.66
C VAL A 186 3.44 -0.88 -7.14
N ILE A 187 4.29 -1.52 -6.33
CA ILE A 187 4.70 -2.91 -6.57
C ILE A 187 3.88 -3.84 -5.69
N HIS A 188 3.19 -4.83 -6.28
CA HIS A 188 2.43 -5.82 -5.52
C HIS A 188 3.32 -6.76 -4.67
N ARG A 189 4.47 -7.19 -5.21
CA ARG A 189 5.50 -8.07 -4.61
C ARG A 189 5.12 -9.52 -4.31
N ASP A 190 3.85 -9.88 -4.36
CA ASP A 190 3.39 -11.27 -4.17
C ASP A 190 2.29 -11.62 -5.18
N LEU A 191 2.54 -11.36 -6.46
CA LEU A 191 1.59 -11.72 -7.51
C LEU A 191 1.63 -13.24 -7.76
N ARG A 192 0.57 -13.92 -7.33
CA ARG A 192 0.38 -15.36 -7.51
C ARG A 192 -1.11 -15.70 -7.50
N CYS A 193 -1.49 -16.84 -8.09
CA CYS A 193 -2.90 -17.23 -8.27
C CYS A 193 -3.72 -17.33 -6.96
N VAL A 194 -3.08 -17.46 -5.80
CA VAL A 194 -3.79 -17.46 -4.49
C VAL A 194 -4.17 -16.04 -4.03
N ASN A 195 -3.49 -15.02 -4.55
CA ASN A 195 -3.76 -13.59 -4.29
C ASN A 195 -4.57 -12.95 -5.42
N VAL A 196 -5.04 -13.75 -6.37
CA VAL A 196 -5.99 -13.33 -7.40
C VAL A 196 -7.34 -13.93 -7.04
N LEU A 197 -8.37 -13.11 -6.93
CA LEU A 197 -9.71 -13.52 -6.54
C LEU A 197 -10.68 -13.43 -7.72
N VAL A 198 -11.71 -14.27 -7.68
CA VAL A 198 -12.73 -14.39 -8.74
C VAL A 198 -14.10 -14.07 -8.14
N ASP A 199 -14.82 -13.17 -8.78
CA ASP A 199 -16.17 -12.79 -8.36
C ASP A 199 -17.26 -13.64 -9.05
N GLU A 200 -18.51 -13.44 -8.67
CA GLU A 200 -19.67 -14.19 -9.18
C GLU A 200 -19.81 -14.10 -10.71
N ASP A 201 -19.59 -12.91 -11.27
CA ASP A 201 -19.59 -12.62 -12.71
C ASP A 201 -18.29 -13.02 -13.42
N GLU A 202 -17.37 -13.68 -12.71
CA GLU A 202 -16.03 -14.06 -13.18
C GLU A 202 -15.12 -12.87 -13.49
N THR A 203 -15.40 -11.72 -12.88
CA THR A 203 -14.44 -10.61 -12.76
C THR A 203 -13.25 -11.05 -11.91
N ILE A 204 -12.05 -10.76 -12.41
CA ILE A 204 -10.79 -11.09 -11.77
C ILE A 204 -10.26 -9.86 -11.05
N LYS A 205 -9.90 -10.00 -9.77
CA LYS A 205 -9.31 -8.90 -8.99
C LYS A 205 -8.05 -9.34 -8.25
N LEU A 206 -7.03 -8.49 -8.28
CA LEU A 206 -5.84 -8.66 -7.45
C LEU A 206 -6.16 -8.30 -6.00
N SER A 207 -5.61 -9.06 -5.08
CA SER A 207 -5.81 -8.91 -3.64
C SER A 207 -4.47 -9.00 -2.91
N ASP A 208 -4.51 -8.79 -1.61
CA ASP A 208 -3.37 -8.98 -0.71
C ASP A 208 -2.15 -8.09 -1.01
N PHE A 209 -2.38 -6.79 -0.87
CA PHE A 209 -1.35 -5.74 -0.96
C PHE A 209 -0.58 -5.57 0.36
N GLY A 210 -0.58 -6.56 1.26
CA GLY A 210 0.09 -6.46 2.57
C GLY A 210 1.61 -6.22 2.49
N LEU A 211 2.22 -6.50 1.33
CA LEU A 211 3.62 -6.21 1.02
C LEU A 211 3.80 -5.06 0.02
N ALA A 212 2.72 -4.44 -0.45
CA ALA A 212 2.79 -3.42 -1.46
C ALA A 212 3.49 -2.17 -0.92
N ARG A 213 4.39 -1.61 -1.73
CA ARG A 213 5.10 -0.37 -1.38
C ARG A 213 5.23 0.54 -2.59
N PRO A 214 5.27 1.87 -2.37
CA PRO A 214 5.70 2.82 -3.38
C PRO A 214 7.09 2.44 -3.92
N LEU A 215 7.31 2.65 -5.22
CA LEU A 215 8.62 2.45 -5.85
C LEU A 215 9.72 3.32 -5.20
N GLU A 216 9.36 4.48 -4.68
CA GLU A 216 10.30 5.45 -4.08
C GLU A 216 10.99 4.93 -2.79
N ASP A 217 10.38 3.97 -2.09
CA ASP A 217 10.95 3.30 -0.92
C ASP A 217 12.11 2.34 -1.29
N GLN A 218 12.40 2.10 -2.57
CA GLN A 218 13.43 1.18 -3.05
C GLN A 218 14.75 1.85 -3.47
N LYS A 219 15.29 2.79 -2.68
CA LYS A 219 16.70 3.24 -2.87
C LYS A 219 17.78 2.15 -2.61
N VAL A 220 17.42 0.87 -2.50
CA VAL A 220 18.34 -0.24 -2.16
C VAL A 220 18.59 -1.25 -3.29
N TYR A 221 17.89 -1.19 -4.43
CA TYR A 221 18.24 -2.04 -5.58
C TYR A 221 18.86 -1.22 -6.72
N ARG A 222 20.09 -0.73 -6.50
CA ARG A 222 21.04 -0.58 -7.60
C ARG A 222 21.83 -1.88 -7.70
N SER A 223 21.65 -2.55 -8.82
CA SER A 223 22.32 -3.76 -9.24
C SER A 223 23.82 -3.70 -8.96
N GLY A 224 24.31 -4.68 -8.19
CA GLY A 224 25.68 -5.17 -8.28
C GLY A 224 25.74 -6.34 -9.26
#